data_AF-A0A0W0ZJ75-F1
#
_entry.id   AF-A0A0W0ZJ75-F1
#
_cell.length_a   1.000
_cell.length_b   1.000
_cell.length_c   1.000
_cell.angle_alpha   90.00
_cell.angle_beta   90.00
_cell.angle_gamma   90.00
#
_symmetry.space_group_name_H-M   'P 1'
#
loop_
_entity.id
_entity.type
_entity.pdbx_description
1 polymer ?
#
loop_
_entity_poly.entity_id
_entity_poly.type
_entity_poly.pdbx_seq_one_letter_code
_entity_poly.pdbx_strand_id
1 'polypeptide(L)'
;MTRLEELLYSLTAVIIRYHDSQSKVKKLIVETDAEVSQEKYLTCAKEIIQNQAIHFKIKLNNLIKHCADSGRRPFLYYILHEVISLKTLLDKEGSLESAQLEEYKNQISQLFIDLKLLLDTQKSKTYKVTYSKTEDTPQTLIALSGLSEGYGLCNSGEILKGGVLKRFGITTHSTNDALKSIAEQICMEHHRNLLVPELQAQVAEHKKTNLEQEQKLSSLSMQQQEKQKKADSMSSKQLMSLYLFYIQYKKMQARDEQLKAIIDKQQKIINEQQQKVSELTQQTEKKPSSYKFYSPF
;
A
#
# COMPACT_ATOMS: atom_id res chain seq x y z
N MET A 1 2.71 9.95 23.25
CA MET A 1 3.92 9.17 23.59
C MET A 1 3.49 7.72 23.65
N THR A 2 4.09 6.86 22.85
CA THR A 2 3.72 5.44 22.80
C THR A 2 4.22 4.72 24.04
N ARG A 3 3.64 3.57 24.38
CA ARG A 3 4.16 2.75 25.49
C ARG A 3 5.59 2.25 25.27
N LEU A 4 6.01 2.14 24.01
CA LEU A 4 7.40 1.82 23.66
C LEU A 4 8.34 2.99 24.01
N GLU A 5 7.96 4.22 23.67
CA GLU A 5 8.70 5.41 24.09
C GLU A 5 8.75 5.53 25.62
N GLU A 6 7.65 5.20 26.31
CA GLU A 6 7.62 5.17 27.76
C GLU A 6 8.60 4.17 28.34
N LEU A 7 8.71 2.97 27.76
CA LEU A 7 9.65 1.96 28.21
C LEU A 7 11.09 2.44 28.01
N LEU A 8 11.39 3.00 26.83
CA LEU A 8 12.69 3.53 26.47
C LEU A 8 13.15 4.65 27.44
N TYR A 9 12.29 5.65 27.68
CA TYR A 9 12.63 6.75 28.59
C TYR A 9 12.66 6.29 30.04
N SER A 10 11.84 5.32 30.44
CA SER A 10 11.87 4.76 31.81
C SER A 10 13.19 4.04 32.09
N LEU A 11 13.67 3.21 31.17
CA LEU A 11 14.98 2.54 31.31
C LEU A 11 16.14 3.53 31.27
N THR A 12 16.06 4.54 30.39
CA THR A 12 17.05 5.62 30.36
C THR A 12 17.10 6.38 31.69
N ALA A 13 15.94 6.66 32.28
CA ALA A 13 15.82 7.29 33.58
C ALA A 13 16.41 6.45 34.73
N VAL A 14 16.44 5.10 34.62
CA VAL A 14 17.13 4.25 35.61
C VAL A 14 18.62 4.60 35.70
N ILE A 15 19.29 4.78 34.55
CA ILE A 15 20.71 5.15 34.51
C ILE A 15 20.94 6.52 35.13
N ILE A 16 20.10 7.50 34.77
CA ILE A 16 20.19 8.88 35.27
C ILE A 16 19.95 8.94 36.77
N ARG A 17 18.89 8.30 37.27
CA ARG A 17 18.55 8.25 38.69
C ARG A 17 19.63 7.55 39.50
N TYR A 18 20.18 6.45 38.98
CA TYR A 18 21.25 5.77 39.66
C TYR A 18 22.51 6.63 39.74
N HIS A 19 22.88 7.31 38.65
CA HIS A 19 23.96 8.30 38.66
C HIS A 19 23.71 9.37 39.74
N ASP A 20 22.57 10.05 39.72
CA ASP A 20 22.27 11.14 40.66
C ASP A 20 22.14 10.70 42.12
N SER A 21 21.93 9.41 42.38
CA SER A 21 21.97 8.83 43.72
C SER A 21 23.38 8.68 44.30
N GLN A 22 24.44 8.83 43.49
CA GLN A 22 25.83 8.72 43.93
C GLN A 22 26.28 10.01 44.64
N SER A 23 27.05 9.87 45.73
CA SER A 23 27.45 11.00 46.59
C SER A 23 28.53 11.92 45.99
N LYS A 24 29.26 11.48 44.96
CA LYS A 24 30.42 12.21 44.40
C LYS A 24 30.23 12.65 42.94
N VAL A 25 29.00 12.68 42.44
CA VAL A 25 28.71 13.11 41.06
C VAL A 25 27.93 14.42 41.04
N LYS A 26 28.10 15.19 39.96
CA LYS A 26 27.27 16.36 39.70
C LYS A 26 25.89 15.87 39.27
N LYS A 27 24.91 15.97 40.16
CA LYS A 27 23.52 15.57 39.88
C LYS A 27 22.98 16.35 38.68
N LEU A 28 22.27 15.65 37.80
CA LEU A 28 21.55 16.24 36.70
C LEU A 28 20.24 16.88 37.20
N ILE A 29 19.63 16.30 38.24
CA ILE A 29 18.36 16.75 38.80
C ILE A 29 18.54 16.96 40.31
N VAL A 30 18.21 18.17 40.77
CA VAL A 30 18.35 18.59 42.19
C VAL A 30 16.97 18.68 42.88
N GLU A 31 15.94 18.08 42.29
CA GLU A 31 14.59 18.09 42.85
C GLU A 31 14.47 17.15 44.06
N THR A 32 13.81 17.62 45.11
CA THR A 32 13.65 16.90 46.38
C THR A 32 12.26 16.24 46.49
N ASP A 33 11.25 16.79 45.80
CA ASP A 33 9.94 16.18 45.73
C ASP A 33 9.95 14.88 44.90
N ALA A 34 9.37 13.80 45.44
CA ALA A 34 9.45 12.47 44.85
C ALA A 34 8.67 12.33 43.53
N GLU A 35 7.52 12.98 43.40
CA GLU A 35 6.69 12.90 42.20
C GLU A 35 7.23 13.82 41.10
N VAL A 36 7.56 15.07 41.47
CA VAL A 36 8.14 16.05 40.54
C VAL A 36 9.52 15.59 40.06
N SER A 37 10.32 14.96 40.93
CA SER A 37 11.61 14.41 40.51
C SER A 37 11.45 13.29 39.49
N GLN A 38 10.47 12.39 39.66
CA GLN A 38 10.24 11.29 38.73
C GLN A 38 9.88 11.78 37.32
N GLU A 39 9.09 12.84 37.20
CA GLU A 39 8.74 13.45 35.92
C GLU A 39 9.92 14.22 35.31
N LYS A 40 10.72 14.91 36.13
CA LYS A 40 11.97 15.55 35.67
C LYS A 40 12.98 14.52 35.15
N TYR A 41 13.11 13.36 35.79
CA TYR A 41 13.98 12.28 35.29
C TYR A 41 13.55 11.74 33.94
N LEU A 42 12.24 11.61 33.71
CA LEU A 42 11.72 11.24 32.38
C LEU A 42 11.97 12.33 31.34
N THR A 43 11.76 13.59 31.71
CA THR A 43 12.00 14.71 30.80
C THR A 43 13.46 14.76 30.38
N CYS A 44 14.39 14.63 31.34
CA CYS A 44 15.82 14.53 31.08
C CYS A 44 16.18 13.30 30.23
N ALA A 45 15.55 12.14 30.49
CA ALA A 45 15.73 10.95 29.66
C ALA A 45 15.30 11.19 28.21
N LYS A 46 14.15 11.83 28.00
CA LYS A 46 13.66 12.21 26.68
C LYS A 46 14.62 13.17 25.98
N GLU A 47 15.09 14.21 26.66
CA GLU A 47 16.07 15.16 26.14
C GLU A 47 17.38 14.47 25.71
N ILE A 48 17.88 13.51 26.50
CA ILE A 48 19.10 12.76 26.16
C ILE A 48 18.88 11.89 24.92
N ILE A 49 17.75 11.19 24.82
CA ILE A 49 17.45 10.31 23.68
C ILE A 49 17.21 11.10 22.39
N GLN A 50 16.58 12.27 22.48
CA GLN A 50 16.24 13.13 21.33
C GLN A 50 17.37 14.10 20.94
N ASN A 51 18.49 14.12 21.69
CA ASN A 51 19.58 15.04 21.45
C ASN A 51 20.29 14.76 20.11
N GLN A 52 20.31 15.75 19.21
CA GLN A 52 21.00 15.63 17.91
C GLN A 52 22.50 15.97 17.98
N ALA A 53 22.92 16.75 18.98
CA ALA A 53 24.31 17.20 19.10
C ALA A 53 25.24 16.14 19.72
N ILE A 54 24.73 15.37 20.68
CA ILE A 54 25.48 14.30 21.36
C ILE A 54 24.65 13.02 21.32
N HIS A 55 25.19 11.99 20.66
CA HIS A 55 24.54 10.70 20.58
C HIS A 55 24.29 10.12 22.00
N PHE A 56 23.05 9.70 22.26
CA PHE A 56 22.59 9.26 23.59
C PHE A 56 23.50 8.16 24.18
N LYS A 57 23.94 7.20 23.37
CA LYS A 57 24.89 6.13 23.75
C LYS A 57 26.15 6.68 24.42
N ILE A 58 26.74 7.74 23.87
CA ILE A 58 27.96 8.38 24.40
C ILE A 58 27.63 9.05 25.73
N LYS A 59 26.53 9.80 25.79
CA LYS A 59 26.10 10.52 26.99
C LYS A 59 25.85 9.56 28.15
N LEU A 60 25.04 8.51 27.93
CA LEU A 60 24.69 7.53 28.95
C LEU A 60 25.90 6.71 29.40
N ASN A 61 26.78 6.30 28.47
CA ASN A 61 28.02 5.62 28.81
C ASN A 61 28.92 6.50 29.71
N ASN A 62 29.02 7.81 29.40
CA ASN A 62 29.74 8.74 30.26
C ASN A 62 29.11 8.83 31.66
N LEU A 63 27.78 8.87 31.79
CA LEU A 63 27.14 8.85 33.12
C LEU A 63 27.51 7.59 33.91
N ILE A 64 27.47 6.41 33.26
CA ILE A 64 27.84 5.14 33.89
C ILE A 64 29.29 5.13 34.35
N LYS A 65 30.21 5.70 33.56
CA LYS A 65 31.64 5.78 33.91
C LYS A 65 31.91 6.67 35.13
N HIS A 66 31.12 7.74 35.31
CA HIS A 66 31.25 8.64 36.46
C HIS A 66 30.67 8.05 37.76
N CYS A 67 29.91 6.96 37.70
CA CYS A 67 29.44 6.26 38.89
C CYS A 67 30.63 5.67 39.67
N ALA A 68 30.67 5.98 40.97
CA ALA A 68 31.73 5.51 41.88
C ALA A 68 31.63 4.00 42.19
N ASP A 69 30.42 3.44 42.24
CA ASP A 69 30.18 2.01 42.45
C ASP A 69 30.47 1.22 41.15
N SER A 70 31.62 0.55 41.10
CA SER A 70 31.99 -0.33 39.98
C SER A 70 31.17 -1.62 39.94
N GLY A 71 30.64 -2.08 41.06
CA GLY A 71 29.89 -3.34 41.17
C GLY A 71 28.54 -3.30 40.46
N ARG A 72 27.96 -2.10 40.27
CA ARG A 72 26.69 -1.92 39.54
C ARG A 72 26.84 -1.49 38.09
N ARG A 73 28.06 -1.24 37.60
CA ARG A 73 28.32 -0.94 36.19
C ARG A 73 27.81 -2.03 35.23
N PRO A 74 27.99 -3.34 35.48
CA PRO A 74 27.47 -4.38 34.58
C PRO A 74 25.95 -4.29 34.39
N PHE A 75 25.21 -4.03 35.47
CA PHE A 75 23.76 -3.83 35.41
C PHE A 75 23.40 -2.57 34.60
N LEU A 76 24.10 -1.46 34.80
CA LEU A 76 23.82 -0.23 34.04
C LEU A 76 24.16 -0.37 32.55
N TYR A 77 25.21 -1.11 32.21
CA TYR A 77 25.54 -1.42 30.82
C TYR A 77 24.52 -2.35 30.17
N TYR A 78 23.96 -3.29 30.93
CA TYR A 78 22.80 -4.06 30.47
C TYR A 78 21.61 -3.15 30.17
N ILE A 79 21.23 -2.26 31.09
CA ILE A 79 20.14 -1.30 30.83
C ILE A 79 20.43 -0.42 29.61
N LEU A 80 21.68 0.03 29.44
CA LEU A 80 22.09 0.81 28.25
C LEU A 80 21.94 -0.01 26.97
N HIS A 81 22.31 -1.29 27.00
CA HIS A 81 22.15 -2.20 25.87
C HIS A 81 20.68 -2.33 25.45
N GLU A 82 19.80 -2.54 26.43
CA GLU A 82 18.36 -2.64 26.19
C GLU A 82 17.77 -1.30 25.70
N VAL A 83 18.25 -0.16 26.21
CA VAL A 83 17.90 1.18 25.68
C VAL A 83 18.30 1.31 24.22
N ILE A 84 19.48 0.84 23.83
CA ILE A 84 19.93 0.86 22.42
C ILE A 84 18.99 0.00 21.57
N SER A 85 18.71 -1.24 22.00
CA SER A 85 17.81 -2.15 21.28
C SER A 85 16.41 -1.54 21.09
N LEU A 86 15.81 -0.99 22.14
CA LEU A 86 14.50 -0.33 22.03
C LEU A 86 14.52 0.91 21.15
N LYS A 87 15.61 1.68 21.17
CA LYS A 87 15.77 2.85 20.29
C LYS A 87 15.82 2.43 18.82
N THR A 88 16.52 1.35 18.49
CA THR A 88 16.52 0.82 17.12
C THR A 88 15.14 0.38 16.65
N LEU A 89 14.32 -0.19 17.54
CA LEU A 89 12.93 -0.52 17.21
C LEU A 89 12.09 0.75 17.01
N LEU A 90 12.28 1.76 17.87
CA LEU A 90 11.54 3.02 17.80
C LEU A 90 11.85 3.80 16.52
N ASP A 91 13.10 3.75 16.05
CA ASP A 91 13.59 4.49 14.88
C ASP A 91 13.22 3.84 13.54
N LYS A 92 12.56 2.67 13.54
CA LYS A 92 12.07 2.06 12.30
C LYS A 92 10.91 2.89 11.72
N GLU A 93 11.10 3.37 10.50
CA GLU A 93 10.15 4.25 9.80
C GLU A 93 9.04 3.49 9.05
N GLY A 94 9.14 2.17 8.92
CA GLY A 94 8.19 1.35 8.17
C GLY A 94 7.56 0.23 9.00
N SER A 95 6.41 -0.27 8.53
CA SER A 95 5.71 -1.38 9.16
C SER A 95 6.60 -2.62 9.28
N LEU A 96 6.50 -3.27 10.44
CA LEU A 96 7.29 -4.45 10.77
C LEU A 96 6.70 -5.68 10.09
N GLU A 97 7.56 -6.49 9.48
CA GLU A 97 7.18 -7.83 9.07
C GLU A 97 6.77 -8.69 10.27
N SER A 98 5.87 -9.65 10.06
CA SER A 98 5.35 -10.52 11.11
C SER A 98 6.45 -11.20 11.94
N ALA A 99 7.50 -11.72 11.28
CA ALA A 99 8.62 -12.37 11.96
C ALA A 99 9.42 -11.39 12.85
N GLN A 100 9.65 -10.16 12.38
CA GLN A 100 10.35 -9.14 13.14
C GLN A 100 9.51 -8.69 14.34
N LEU A 101 8.19 -8.52 14.15
CA LEU A 101 7.27 -8.16 15.22
C LEU A 101 7.27 -9.20 16.34
N GLU A 102 7.21 -10.49 16.00
CA GLU A 102 7.30 -11.57 16.98
C GLU A 102 8.67 -11.61 17.68
N GLU A 103 9.77 -11.34 16.97
CA GLU A 103 11.10 -11.20 17.60
C GLU A 103 11.11 -10.09 18.66
N TYR A 104 10.55 -8.92 18.36
CA TYR A 104 10.48 -7.80 19.32
C TYR A 104 9.54 -8.09 20.49
N LYS A 105 8.39 -8.73 20.26
CA LYS A 105 7.50 -9.19 21.35
C LYS A 105 8.27 -10.09 22.32
N ASN A 106 9.06 -11.02 21.78
CA ASN A 106 9.85 -11.93 22.59
C ASN A 106 10.97 -11.20 23.36
N GLN A 107 11.68 -10.27 22.72
CA GLN A 107 12.73 -9.48 23.38
C GLN A 107 12.18 -8.63 24.53
N ILE A 108 11.09 -7.89 24.32
CA ILE A 108 10.48 -7.06 25.37
C ILE A 108 9.88 -7.93 26.48
N SER A 109 9.28 -9.07 26.15
CA SER A 109 8.80 -10.03 27.15
C SER A 109 9.95 -10.54 28.02
N GLN A 110 11.05 -10.93 27.39
CA GLN A 110 12.23 -11.45 28.07
C GLN A 110 12.87 -10.36 28.94
N LEU A 111 12.94 -9.12 28.46
CA LEU A 111 13.38 -7.98 29.25
C LEU A 111 12.57 -7.84 30.55
N PHE A 112 11.24 -7.85 30.49
CA PHE A 112 10.44 -7.76 31.71
C PHE A 112 10.62 -8.95 32.65
N ILE A 113 10.75 -10.16 32.10
CA ILE A 113 11.04 -11.37 32.88
C ILE A 113 12.38 -11.24 33.59
N ASP A 114 13.42 -10.82 32.87
CA ASP A 114 14.78 -10.65 33.40
C ASP A 114 14.83 -9.58 34.48
N LEU A 115 14.17 -8.43 34.28
CA LEU A 115 14.08 -7.36 35.28
C LEU A 115 13.34 -7.85 36.53
N LYS A 116 12.26 -8.62 36.39
CA LYS A 116 11.53 -9.21 37.52
C LYS A 116 12.43 -10.17 38.30
N LEU A 117 13.07 -11.10 37.61
CA LEU A 117 13.92 -12.13 38.23
C LEU A 117 15.19 -11.54 38.87
N LEU A 118 15.73 -10.45 38.33
CA LEU A 118 16.79 -9.69 38.98
C LEU A 118 16.35 -9.09 40.32
N LEU A 119 15.11 -8.60 40.42
CA LEU A 119 14.55 -8.09 41.67
C LEU A 119 14.31 -9.21 42.69
N ASP A 120 13.92 -10.41 42.24
CA ASP A 120 13.70 -11.56 43.12
C ASP A 120 15.02 -12.24 43.56
N THR A 121 16.11 -12.02 42.81
CA THR A 121 17.42 -12.62 43.09
C THR A 121 18.17 -11.81 44.15
N GLN A 122 18.71 -12.50 45.16
CA GLN A 122 19.56 -11.91 46.19
C GLN A 122 20.86 -11.35 45.61
N LYS A 123 21.36 -10.23 46.16
CA LYS A 123 22.58 -9.54 45.73
C LYS A 123 23.85 -10.42 45.75
N SER A 124 23.91 -11.39 46.66
CA SER A 124 25.00 -12.38 46.75
C SER A 124 24.96 -13.45 45.66
N LYS A 125 23.84 -13.56 44.93
CA LYS A 125 23.63 -14.53 43.85
C LYS A 125 23.62 -13.83 42.50
N THR A 126 23.90 -14.59 41.46
CA THR A 126 23.85 -14.12 40.08
C THR A 126 22.68 -14.75 39.34
N TYR A 127 22.00 -13.94 38.54
CA TYR A 127 21.00 -14.37 37.58
C TYR A 127 21.52 -14.15 36.16
N LYS A 128 21.18 -15.05 35.23
CA LYS A 128 21.57 -14.93 33.82
C LYS A 128 20.49 -14.17 33.07
N VAL A 129 20.75 -12.91 32.73
CA VAL A 129 19.86 -12.12 31.87
C VAL A 129 20.21 -12.28 30.41
N THR A 130 19.24 -12.02 29.55
CA THR A 130 19.36 -12.05 28.10
C THR A 130 19.65 -10.66 27.58
N TYR A 131 20.76 -10.51 26.86
CA TYR A 131 21.01 -9.34 26.03
C TYR A 131 20.17 -9.45 24.76
N SER A 132 19.31 -8.45 24.53
CA SER A 132 18.52 -8.38 23.30
C SER A 132 19.43 -8.34 22.06
N LYS A 133 18.99 -9.00 20.99
CA LYS A 133 19.71 -8.97 19.71
C LYS A 133 19.61 -7.56 19.12
N THR A 134 20.74 -7.04 18.66
CA THR A 134 20.82 -5.82 17.86
C THR A 134 21.55 -6.14 16.55
N GLU A 135 21.60 -5.20 15.61
CA GLU A 135 22.36 -5.39 14.36
C GLU A 135 23.84 -5.71 14.63
N ASP A 136 24.42 -5.08 15.66
CA ASP A 136 25.83 -5.20 16.01
C ASP A 136 26.14 -6.33 17.01
N THR A 137 25.12 -6.88 17.68
CA THR A 137 25.35 -7.83 18.79
C THR A 137 24.38 -9.01 18.73
N PRO A 138 24.89 -10.27 18.73
CA PRO A 138 24.03 -11.43 18.84
C PRO A 138 23.38 -11.49 20.22
N GLN A 139 22.26 -12.20 20.30
CA GLN A 139 21.63 -12.53 21.57
C GLN A 139 22.61 -13.34 22.42
N THR A 140 22.86 -12.90 23.65
CA THR A 140 23.79 -13.56 24.56
C THR A 140 23.27 -13.54 25.99
N LEU A 141 23.74 -14.46 26.82
CA LEU A 141 23.41 -14.49 28.24
C LEU A 141 24.54 -13.87 29.04
N ILE A 142 24.24 -12.94 29.94
CA ILE A 142 25.22 -12.39 30.88
C ILE A 142 24.80 -12.65 32.32
N ALA A 143 25.77 -12.87 33.20
CA ALA A 143 25.50 -13.04 34.62
C ALA A 143 25.53 -11.67 35.32
N LEU A 144 24.43 -11.33 36.00
CA LEU A 144 24.30 -10.12 36.80
C LEU A 144 23.98 -10.46 38.25
N SER A 145 24.57 -9.72 39.18
CA SER A 145 24.21 -9.82 40.60
C SER A 145 22.77 -9.37 40.84
N GLY A 146 22.06 -10.09 41.70
CA GLY A 146 20.69 -9.74 42.08
C GLY A 146 20.53 -8.35 42.71
N LEU A 147 19.28 -7.92 42.81
CA LEU A 147 18.89 -6.61 43.33
C LEU A 147 18.16 -6.67 44.68
N SER A 148 17.87 -7.88 45.20
CA SER A 148 17.29 -8.08 46.53
C SER A 148 18.35 -8.12 47.63
N GLU A 149 18.06 -7.48 48.75
CA GLU A 149 18.84 -7.56 50.00
C GLU A 149 18.26 -8.60 50.99
N GLY A 150 17.23 -9.35 50.58
CA GLY A 150 16.56 -10.38 51.37
C GLY A 150 15.36 -9.86 52.17
N TYR A 151 15.45 -8.65 52.73
CA TYR A 151 14.35 -7.97 53.44
C TYR A 151 13.80 -6.74 52.69
N GLY A 152 14.40 -6.40 51.56
CA GLY A 152 14.05 -5.25 50.72
C GLY A 152 14.86 -5.27 49.43
N LEU A 153 14.78 -4.19 48.65
CA LEU A 153 15.59 -4.02 47.45
C LEU A 153 16.75 -3.06 47.72
N CYS A 154 17.88 -3.32 47.07
CA CYS A 154 18.96 -2.34 47.04
C CYS A 154 18.52 -1.10 46.23
N ASN A 155 19.28 0.00 46.33
CA ASN A 155 18.95 1.26 45.64
C ASN A 155 18.67 1.08 44.13
N SER A 156 19.47 0.30 43.41
CA SER A 156 19.22 -0.02 41.99
C SER A 156 17.90 -0.76 41.77
N GLY A 157 17.52 -1.63 42.70
CA GLY A 157 16.26 -2.37 42.66
C GLY A 157 15.04 -1.47 42.92
N GLU A 158 15.11 -0.55 43.89
CA GLU A 158 14.04 0.42 44.13
C GLU A 158 13.85 1.38 42.95
N ILE A 159 14.95 1.87 42.36
CA ILE A 159 14.92 2.70 41.15
C ILE A 159 14.25 1.95 40.00
N LEU A 160 14.60 0.68 39.79
CA LEU A 160 14.04 -0.16 38.72
C LEU A 160 12.54 -0.46 38.95
N LYS A 161 12.18 -0.89 40.16
CA LYS A 161 10.80 -1.24 40.53
C LYS A 161 9.88 -0.04 40.38
N GLY A 162 10.24 1.10 40.96
CA GLY A 162 9.42 2.31 40.91
C GLY A 162 9.47 3.03 39.56
N GLY A 163 10.64 3.01 38.90
CA GLY A 163 10.88 3.74 37.66
C GLY A 163 10.39 3.04 36.40
N VAL A 164 10.37 1.69 36.38
CA VAL A 164 9.99 0.90 35.21
C VAL A 164 8.80 0.00 35.54
N LEU A 165 8.96 -1.00 36.41
CA LEU A 165 7.94 -2.04 36.57
C LEU A 165 6.58 -1.49 37.02
N LYS A 166 6.56 -0.58 38.00
CA LYS A 166 5.32 0.05 38.49
C LYS A 166 4.56 0.79 37.39
N ARG A 167 5.26 1.43 36.43
CA ARG A 167 4.62 2.16 35.31
C ARG A 167 3.86 1.24 34.37
N PHE A 168 4.37 0.02 34.18
CA PHE A 168 3.73 -0.98 33.34
C PHE A 168 2.75 -1.88 34.12
N GLY A 169 2.45 -1.55 35.38
CA GLY A 169 1.60 -2.37 36.25
C GLY A 169 2.22 -3.72 36.61
N ILE A 170 3.54 -3.85 36.50
CA ILE A 170 4.27 -5.09 36.78
C ILE A 170 4.64 -5.13 38.26
N THR A 171 4.38 -6.28 38.87
CA THR A 171 4.75 -6.60 40.25
C THR A 171 5.64 -7.84 40.28
N THR A 172 6.25 -8.13 41.42
CA THR A 172 7.01 -9.38 41.63
C THR A 172 6.14 -10.63 41.47
N HIS A 173 4.83 -10.52 41.67
CA HIS A 173 3.86 -11.60 41.51
C HIS A 173 3.29 -11.73 40.09
N SER A 174 3.64 -10.83 39.17
CA SER A 174 3.17 -10.90 37.78
C SER A 174 3.64 -12.21 37.13
N THR A 175 2.71 -12.93 36.50
CA THR A 175 2.99 -14.16 35.77
C THR A 175 3.71 -13.86 34.46
N ASN A 176 4.45 -14.83 33.93
CA ASN A 176 5.15 -14.64 32.65
C ASN A 176 4.19 -14.36 31.49
N ASP A 177 2.97 -14.91 31.53
CA ASP A 177 1.95 -14.64 30.51
C ASP A 177 1.42 -13.21 30.59
N ALA A 178 1.28 -12.65 31.79
CA ALA A 178 0.95 -11.24 31.95
C ALA A 178 2.06 -10.33 31.38
N LEU A 179 3.34 -10.68 31.61
CA LEU A 179 4.48 -9.94 31.04
C LEU A 179 4.51 -10.02 29.51
N LYS A 180 4.24 -11.20 28.94
CA LYS A 180 4.10 -11.38 27.48
C LYS A 180 2.97 -10.55 26.91
N SER A 181 1.81 -10.51 27.59
CA SER A 181 0.67 -9.70 27.17
C SER A 181 0.99 -8.20 27.17
N ILE A 182 1.72 -7.71 28.18
CA ILE A 182 2.17 -6.31 28.22
C ILE A 182 3.13 -6.01 27.06
N ALA A 183 4.12 -6.89 26.83
CA ALA A 183 5.05 -6.75 25.72
C ALA A 183 4.34 -6.76 24.36
N GLU A 184 3.37 -7.64 24.17
CA GLU A 184 2.54 -7.70 22.98
C GLU A 184 1.76 -6.40 22.77
N GLN A 185 1.14 -5.85 23.82
CA GLN A 185 0.45 -4.56 23.73
C GLN A 185 1.39 -3.44 23.30
N ILE A 186 2.59 -3.37 23.87
CA ILE A 186 3.61 -2.36 23.52
C ILE A 186 4.00 -2.48 22.05
N CYS A 187 4.32 -3.69 21.58
CA CYS A 187 4.71 -3.93 20.20
C CYS A 187 3.57 -3.65 19.21
N MET A 188 2.35 -4.08 19.51
CA MET A 188 1.19 -3.88 18.65
C MET A 188 0.79 -2.42 18.55
N GLU A 189 0.89 -1.66 19.64
CA GLU A 189 0.67 -0.21 19.64
C GLU A 189 1.67 0.50 18.72
N HIS A 190 2.97 0.19 18.86
CA HIS A 190 4.01 0.75 17.99
C HIS A 190 3.81 0.37 16.53
N HIS A 191 3.55 -0.91 16.25
CA HIS A 191 3.30 -1.39 14.90
C HIS A 191 2.08 -0.72 14.25
N ARG A 192 0.99 -0.50 15.00
CA ARG A 192 -0.18 0.23 14.50
C ARG A 192 0.14 1.69 14.16
N ASN A 193 0.97 2.36 14.96
CA ASN A 193 1.39 3.74 14.70
C ASN A 193 2.21 3.87 13.42
N LEU A 194 2.91 2.81 13.01
CA LEU A 194 3.62 2.75 11.71
C LEU A 194 2.68 2.38 10.56
N LEU A 195 1.82 1.37 10.75
CA LEU A 195 0.95 0.83 9.71
C LEU A 195 -0.18 1.79 9.30
N VAL A 196 -0.76 2.54 10.25
CA VAL A 196 -1.91 3.41 9.95
C VAL A 196 -1.57 4.51 8.94
N PRO A 197 -0.47 5.27 9.08
CA PRO A 197 -0.04 6.24 8.08
C PRO A 197 0.21 5.62 6.69
N GLU A 198 0.86 4.45 6.64
CA GLU A 198 1.11 3.73 5.38
C GLU A 198 -0.20 3.37 4.66
N LEU A 199 -1.15 2.79 5.38
CA LEU A 199 -2.45 2.44 4.84
C LEU A 199 -3.24 3.68 4.39
N GLN A 200 -3.15 4.79 5.14
CA GLN A 200 -3.79 6.04 4.74
C GLN A 200 -3.19 6.61 3.45
N ALA A 201 -1.87 6.54 3.28
CA ALA A 201 -1.19 6.95 2.06
C ALA A 201 -1.62 6.08 0.86
N GLN A 202 -1.65 4.76 1.02
CA GLN A 202 -2.12 3.83 -0.02
C GLN A 202 -3.57 4.10 -0.41
N VAL A 203 -4.46 4.31 0.56
CA VAL A 203 -5.86 4.64 0.29
C VAL A 203 -5.99 5.95 -0.49
N ALA A 204 -5.19 6.97 -0.17
CA ALA A 204 -5.19 8.23 -0.90
C ALA A 204 -4.73 8.05 -2.36
N GLU A 205 -3.69 7.25 -2.59
CA GLU A 205 -3.18 6.94 -3.92
C GLU A 205 -4.19 6.14 -4.75
N HIS A 206 -4.81 5.14 -4.16
CA HIS A 206 -5.87 4.35 -4.80
C HIS A 206 -7.08 5.22 -5.16
N LYS A 207 -7.49 6.15 -4.29
CA LYS A 207 -8.57 7.11 -4.59
C LYS A 207 -8.23 7.99 -5.79
N LYS A 208 -7.01 8.51 -5.85
CA LYS A 208 -6.53 9.31 -7.00
C LYS A 208 -6.58 8.50 -8.29
N THR A 209 -6.05 7.28 -8.26
CA THR A 209 -6.04 6.38 -9.42
C THR A 209 -7.46 6.04 -9.89
N ASN A 210 -8.36 5.73 -8.96
CA ASN A 210 -9.77 5.47 -9.28
C ASN A 210 -10.43 6.68 -9.95
N LEU A 211 -10.20 7.89 -9.44
CA LEU A 211 -10.76 9.11 -10.03
C LEU A 211 -10.25 9.33 -11.47
N GLU A 212 -8.95 9.11 -11.71
CA GLU A 212 -8.36 9.19 -13.05
C GLU A 212 -8.93 8.12 -14.00
N GLN A 213 -9.17 6.91 -13.49
CA GLN A 213 -9.80 5.84 -14.26
C GLN A 213 -11.26 6.14 -14.59
N GLU A 214 -12.03 6.66 -13.64
CA GLU A 214 -13.42 7.10 -13.85
C GLU A 214 -13.50 8.20 -14.91
N GLN A 215 -12.62 9.19 -14.84
CA GLN A 215 -12.52 10.25 -15.86
C GLN A 215 -12.19 9.67 -17.24
N LYS A 216 -11.22 8.76 -17.35
CA LYS A 216 -10.89 8.10 -18.63
C LYS A 216 -12.06 7.29 -19.16
N LEU A 217 -12.73 6.50 -18.30
CA LEU A 217 -13.91 5.72 -18.68
C LEU A 217 -15.05 6.60 -19.20
N SER A 218 -15.31 7.73 -18.53
CA SER A 218 -16.32 8.69 -18.98
C SER A 218 -16.00 9.24 -20.37
N SER A 219 -14.73 9.61 -20.61
CA SER A 219 -14.28 10.13 -21.91
C SER A 219 -14.39 9.10 -23.03
N LEU A 220 -14.01 7.84 -22.76
CA LEU A 220 -14.13 6.74 -23.71
C LEU A 220 -15.59 6.41 -24.03
N SER A 221 -16.45 6.43 -23.02
CA SER A 221 -17.90 6.23 -23.19
C SER A 221 -18.50 7.31 -24.10
N MET A 222 -18.16 8.58 -23.90
CA MET A 222 -18.59 9.67 -24.78
C MET A 222 -18.10 9.48 -26.22
N GLN A 223 -16.81 9.15 -26.41
CA GLN A 223 -16.27 8.88 -27.74
C GLN A 223 -16.95 7.70 -28.43
N GLN A 224 -17.27 6.64 -27.68
CA GLN A 224 -17.97 5.49 -28.22
C GLN A 224 -19.41 5.84 -28.63
N GLN A 225 -20.11 6.63 -27.82
CA GLN A 225 -21.45 7.09 -28.15
C GLN A 225 -21.46 7.99 -29.40
N GLU A 226 -20.47 8.86 -29.57
CA GLU A 226 -20.30 9.66 -30.79
C GLU A 226 -20.02 8.80 -32.03
N LYS A 227 -19.12 7.81 -31.90
CA LYS A 227 -18.82 6.87 -32.98
C LYS A 227 -20.06 6.07 -33.38
N GLN A 228 -20.84 5.61 -32.40
CA GLN A 228 -22.09 4.90 -32.66
C GLN A 228 -23.10 5.77 -33.41
N LYS A 229 -23.33 7.01 -32.96
CA LYS A 229 -24.22 7.96 -33.66
C LYS A 229 -23.78 8.21 -35.10
N LYS A 230 -22.46 8.32 -35.35
CA LYS A 230 -21.90 8.48 -36.71
C LYS A 230 -22.14 7.23 -37.56
N ALA A 231 -21.93 6.03 -37.00
CA ALA A 231 -22.18 4.77 -37.68
C ALA A 231 -23.66 4.59 -38.04
N ASP A 232 -24.57 4.87 -37.10
CA ASP A 232 -26.01 4.78 -37.31
C ASP A 232 -26.49 5.77 -38.39
N SER A 233 -25.98 7.00 -38.37
CA SER A 233 -26.27 8.00 -39.41
C SER A 233 -25.78 7.55 -40.79
N MET A 234 -24.58 6.97 -40.87
CA MET A 234 -24.02 6.48 -42.11
C MET A 234 -24.79 5.28 -42.65
N SER A 235 -25.17 4.35 -41.78
CA SER A 235 -26.01 3.19 -42.12
C SER A 235 -27.37 3.63 -42.65
N SER A 236 -28.03 4.61 -42.01
CA SER A 236 -29.29 5.18 -42.48
C SER A 236 -29.17 5.80 -43.87
N LYS A 237 -28.10 6.57 -44.15
CA LYS A 237 -27.82 7.14 -45.48
C LYS A 237 -27.61 6.07 -46.54
N GLN A 238 -26.87 5.01 -46.21
CA GLN A 238 -26.64 3.87 -47.11
C GLN A 238 -27.95 3.15 -47.44
N LEU A 239 -28.80 2.90 -46.43
CA LEU A 239 -30.11 2.27 -46.63
C LEU A 239 -31.01 3.11 -47.54
N MET A 240 -31.07 4.42 -47.32
CA MET A 240 -31.82 5.34 -48.19
C MET A 240 -31.31 5.30 -49.64
N SER A 241 -29.99 5.28 -49.83
CA SER A 241 -29.36 5.20 -51.16
C SER A 241 -29.72 3.89 -51.87
N LEU A 242 -29.65 2.77 -51.16
CA LEU A 242 -30.09 1.46 -51.64
C LEU A 242 -31.56 1.47 -52.09
N TYR A 243 -32.43 2.09 -51.30
CA TYR A 243 -33.85 2.21 -51.62
C TYR A 243 -34.09 3.03 -52.90
N LEU A 244 -33.36 4.15 -53.06
CA LEU A 244 -33.40 4.97 -54.28
C LEU A 244 -32.89 4.19 -55.51
N PHE A 245 -31.79 3.46 -55.38
CA PHE A 245 -31.29 2.60 -56.46
C PHE A 245 -32.28 1.52 -56.85
N TYR A 246 -32.94 0.88 -55.88
CA TYR A 246 -33.97 -0.12 -56.15
C TYR A 246 -35.15 0.47 -56.95
N ILE A 247 -35.62 1.66 -56.60
CA ILE A 247 -36.69 2.34 -57.34
C ILE A 247 -36.24 2.66 -58.77
N GLN A 248 -35.02 3.16 -58.96
CA GLN A 248 -34.48 3.42 -60.31
C GLN A 248 -34.37 2.14 -61.13
N TYR A 249 -33.86 1.07 -60.54
CA TYR A 249 -33.76 -0.23 -61.17
C TYR A 249 -35.13 -0.73 -61.63
N LYS A 250 -36.16 -0.65 -60.78
CA LYS A 250 -37.54 -1.02 -61.15
C LYS A 250 -38.10 -0.19 -62.29
N LYS A 251 -37.85 1.12 -62.30
CA LYS A 251 -38.24 1.99 -63.42
C LYS A 251 -37.52 1.62 -64.71
N MET A 252 -36.23 1.29 -64.64
CA MET A 252 -35.44 0.90 -65.80
C MET A 252 -35.90 -0.45 -66.36
N GLN A 253 -36.18 -1.42 -65.49
CA GLN A 253 -36.74 -2.73 -65.86
C GLN A 253 -38.07 -2.57 -66.63
N ALA A 254 -38.99 -1.74 -66.12
CA ALA A 254 -40.26 -1.48 -66.81
C ALA A 254 -40.08 -0.82 -68.19
N ARG A 255 -39.11 0.09 -68.35
CA ARG A 255 -38.78 0.68 -69.66
C ARG A 255 -38.20 -0.35 -70.62
N ASP A 256 -37.33 -1.24 -70.13
CA ASP A 256 -36.73 -2.28 -70.94
C ASP A 256 -37.78 -3.27 -71.46
N GLU A 257 -38.75 -3.64 -70.61
CA GLU A 257 -39.93 -4.43 -71.00
C GLU A 257 -40.79 -3.72 -72.05
N GLN A 258 -41.02 -2.41 -71.91
CA GLN A 258 -41.73 -1.62 -72.92
C GLN A 258 -40.97 -1.57 -74.25
N LEU A 259 -39.66 -1.35 -74.21
CA LEU A 259 -38.81 -1.32 -75.41
C LEU A 259 -38.81 -2.68 -76.11
N LYS A 260 -38.72 -3.79 -75.37
CA LYS A 260 -38.90 -5.14 -75.92
C LYS A 260 -40.23 -5.30 -76.64
N ALA A 261 -41.33 -4.90 -76.00
CA ALA A 261 -42.66 -4.99 -76.62
C ALA A 261 -42.78 -4.13 -77.89
N ILE A 262 -42.11 -2.97 -77.94
CA ILE A 262 -42.04 -2.13 -79.14
C ILE A 262 -41.23 -2.82 -80.24
N ILE A 263 -40.06 -3.37 -79.92
CA ILE A 263 -39.20 -4.11 -80.86
C ILE A 263 -39.98 -5.30 -81.44
N ASP A 264 -40.68 -6.08 -80.61
CA ASP A 264 -41.48 -7.22 -81.06
C ASP A 264 -42.60 -6.79 -82.01
N LYS A 265 -43.28 -5.68 -81.72
CA LYS A 265 -44.28 -5.11 -82.63
C LYS A 265 -43.66 -4.66 -83.95
N GLN A 266 -42.52 -3.97 -83.91
CA GLN A 266 -41.82 -3.54 -85.12
C GLN A 266 -41.38 -4.74 -85.95
N GLN A 267 -40.88 -5.81 -85.32
CA GLN A 267 -40.50 -7.03 -86.01
C GLN A 267 -41.69 -7.69 -86.72
N LYS A 268 -42.86 -7.74 -86.09
CA LYS A 268 -44.09 -8.22 -86.75
C LYS A 268 -44.46 -7.37 -87.96
N ILE A 269 -44.43 -6.05 -87.83
CA ILE A 269 -44.70 -5.12 -88.94
C ILE A 269 -43.71 -5.34 -90.09
N ILE A 270 -42.41 -5.47 -89.78
CA ILE A 270 -41.37 -5.75 -90.79
C ILE A 270 -41.67 -7.07 -91.50
N ASN A 271 -42.00 -8.13 -90.77
CA ASN A 271 -42.34 -9.43 -91.35
C ASN A 271 -43.58 -9.34 -92.26
N GLU A 272 -44.65 -8.65 -91.81
CA GLU A 272 -45.85 -8.41 -92.63
C GLU A 272 -45.54 -7.60 -93.89
N GLN A 273 -44.70 -6.58 -93.79
CA GLN A 273 -44.26 -5.79 -94.94
C GLN A 273 -43.40 -6.61 -95.90
N GLN A 274 -42.47 -7.42 -95.39
CA GLN A 274 -41.67 -8.34 -96.21
C GLN A 274 -42.56 -9.35 -96.94
N GLN A 275 -43.59 -9.88 -96.27
CA GLN A 275 -44.56 -10.77 -96.90
C GLN A 275 -45.34 -10.04 -98.01
N LYS A 276 -45.85 -8.84 -97.76
CA LYS A 276 -46.52 -8.02 -98.80
C LYS A 276 -45.62 -7.70 -99.97
N VAL A 277 -44.35 -7.36 -99.73
CA VAL A 277 -43.36 -7.14 -100.79
C VAL A 277 -43.20 -8.43 -101.60
N SER A 278 -43.12 -9.59 -100.94
CA SER A 278 -42.98 -10.89 -101.61
C SER A 278 -44.22 -11.24 -102.46
N GLU A 279 -45.43 -10.98 -101.95
CA GLU A 279 -46.71 -11.14 -102.66
C GLU A 279 -46.83 -10.19 -103.88
N LEU A 280 -46.44 -8.93 -103.72
CA LEU A 280 -46.38 -7.96 -104.82
C LEU A 280 -45.36 -8.38 -105.88
N THR A 281 -44.20 -8.91 -105.44
CA THR A 281 -43.16 -9.41 -106.35
C THR A 281 -43.67 -10.61 -107.16
N GLN A 282 -44.42 -11.54 -106.54
CA GLN A 282 -45.10 -12.63 -107.26
C GLN A 282 -46.24 -12.17 -108.20
N GLN A 283 -46.93 -11.07 -107.88
CA GLN A 283 -47.94 -10.49 -108.78
C GLN A 283 -47.30 -9.83 -110.01
N THR A 284 -46.12 -9.24 -109.88
CA THR A 284 -45.32 -8.79 -111.05
C THR A 284 -44.82 -9.96 -111.90
N GLU A 285 -44.52 -11.12 -111.31
CA GLU A 285 -44.14 -12.33 -112.07
C GLU A 285 -45.34 -13.03 -112.75
N LYS A 286 -46.58 -12.85 -112.25
CA LYS A 286 -47.80 -13.49 -112.81
C LYS A 286 -48.58 -12.64 -113.83
N LYS A 287 -48.18 -11.40 -114.11
CA LYS A 287 -48.77 -10.62 -115.22
C LYS A 287 -48.05 -10.97 -116.54
N PRO A 288 -48.76 -11.40 -117.60
CA PRO A 288 -48.13 -11.58 -118.90
C PRO A 288 -47.73 -10.21 -119.42
N SER A 289 -46.43 -9.99 -119.62
CA SER A 289 -45.90 -8.82 -120.33
C SER A 289 -46.24 -8.94 -121.82
N SER A 290 -47.51 -8.76 -122.16
CA SER A 290 -47.96 -8.42 -123.49
C SER A 290 -48.02 -6.90 -123.60
N TYR A 291 -46.90 -6.24 -123.86
CA TYR A 291 -46.92 -4.90 -124.43
C TYR A 291 -45.91 -4.80 -125.56
N LYS A 292 -46.46 -4.95 -126.77
CA LYS A 292 -45.86 -4.46 -128.02
C LYS A 292 -45.63 -2.96 -127.88
N PHE A 293 -44.38 -2.54 -128.01
CA PHE A 293 -44.07 -1.19 -128.43
C PHE A 293 -43.49 -1.22 -129.84
N TYR A 294 -43.91 -0.20 -130.59
CA TYR A 294 -43.84 -0.06 -132.03
C TYR A 294 -42.40 -0.13 -132.58
N SER A 295 -42.29 -0.74 -133.77
CA SER A 295 -41.17 -0.58 -134.69
C SER A 295 -41.29 0.74 -135.45
N PRO A 296 -40.19 1.48 -135.61
CA PRO A 296 -39.95 2.30 -136.79
C PRO A 296 -38.72 1.79 -137.56
N PHE A 297 -38.90 1.68 -138.88
CA PHE A 297 -37.94 1.67 -140.00
C PHE A 297 -36.45 1.45 -139.70
#